data_AF-A0A0G1J2M0-F1
#
_entry.id   AF-A0A0G1J2M0-F1
#
_cell.length_a   1.000
_cell.length_b   1.000
_cell.length_c   1.000
_cell.angle_alpha   90.00
_cell.angle_beta   90.00
_cell.angle_gamma   90.00
#
_symmetry.space_group_name_H-M   'P 1'
#
loop_
_entity.id
_entity.type
_entity.pdbx_description
1 polymer ?
#
loop_
_entity_poly.entity_id
_entity_poly.type
_entity_poly.pdbx_seq_one_letter_code
_entity_poly.pdbx_strand_id
1 'polypeptide(L)'
;RPINVIVPISGAAVGLKYLTKFLLELDRSSKKFHFWIVAKRSDQTKRFLSTIGKLRWIQLITGRSDNETVGLYEKVYRENLIHAEVTKPSEQAFKALIPPTMIGGSVLLFTEPIGRQEKDNIVFLKRHKLLVEDEDIKEKMTGESHYPRGVLLPLDPKNAARCVLTCMDDEYFKKMTADFSYSPESMMSSEISERGTWLFWEQLRLLGMI
;
A
#
# COMPACT_ATOMS: atom_id res chain seq x y z
N ARG A 1 9.14 -14.33 9.38
CA ARG A 1 9.65 -12.95 9.22
C ARG A 1 8.48 -11.99 9.43
N PRO A 2 8.70 -10.82 10.07
CA PRO A 2 7.66 -9.81 10.21
C PRO A 2 7.27 -9.23 8.85
N ILE A 3 6.01 -8.82 8.71
CA ILE A 3 5.44 -8.22 7.50
C ILE A 3 5.11 -6.75 7.85
N ASN A 4 6.00 -5.85 7.48
CA ASN A 4 5.77 -4.41 7.56
C ASN A 4 4.70 -3.96 6.56
N VAL A 5 3.65 -3.33 7.07
CA VAL A 5 2.55 -2.76 6.30
C VAL A 5 2.43 -1.28 6.66
N ILE A 6 2.40 -0.41 5.66
CA ILE A 6 2.15 1.01 5.88
C ILE A 6 0.69 1.37 5.58
N VAL A 7 0.13 2.29 6.35
CA VAL A 7 -1.23 2.80 6.14
C VAL A 7 -1.16 4.34 6.21
N PRO A 8 -0.98 5.02 5.07
CA PRO A 8 -1.11 6.47 5.03
C PRO A 8 -2.57 6.87 5.25
N ILE A 9 -2.81 7.77 6.19
CA ILE A 9 -4.14 8.30 6.47
C ILE A 9 -4.30 9.64 5.77
N SER A 10 -5.20 9.70 4.80
CA SER A 10 -5.49 10.95 4.10
C SER A 10 -6.18 11.96 5.02
N GLY A 11 -5.97 13.25 4.72
CA GLY A 11 -6.58 14.35 5.49
C GLY A 11 -8.11 14.33 5.50
N ALA A 12 -8.75 13.68 4.52
CA ALA A 12 -10.20 13.50 4.46
C ALA A 12 -10.74 12.49 5.48
N ALA A 13 -9.88 11.69 6.13
CA ALA A 13 -10.24 10.78 7.23
C ALA A 13 -11.39 9.80 6.92
N VAL A 14 -11.65 9.50 5.65
CA VAL A 14 -12.72 8.58 5.25
C VAL A 14 -12.22 7.13 5.33
N GLY A 15 -13.06 6.23 5.84
CA GLY A 15 -12.74 4.81 5.96
C GLY A 15 -12.04 4.40 7.27
N LEU A 16 -11.82 5.32 8.22
CA LEU A 16 -11.09 5.01 9.47
C LEU A 16 -11.73 3.90 10.32
N LYS A 17 -13.07 3.80 10.31
CA LYS A 17 -13.79 2.72 11.00
C LYS A 17 -13.52 1.35 10.35
N TYR A 18 -13.50 1.31 9.01
CA TYR A 18 -13.13 0.11 8.26
C TYR A 18 -11.69 -0.28 8.56
N LEU A 19 -10.75 0.67 8.44
CA LEU A 19 -9.33 0.43 8.70
C LEU A 19 -9.08 -0.09 10.11
N THR A 20 -9.70 0.51 11.13
CA THR A 20 -9.55 0.05 12.52
C THR A 20 -9.96 -1.42 12.67
N LYS A 21 -11.10 -1.81 12.10
CA LYS A 21 -11.57 -3.20 12.15
C LYS A 21 -10.63 -4.12 11.37
N PHE A 22 -10.24 -3.72 10.17
CA PHE A 22 -9.36 -4.51 9.30
C PHE A 22 -8.02 -4.80 9.97
N LEU A 23 -7.39 -3.78 10.56
CA LEU A 23 -6.13 -3.94 11.30
C LEU A 23 -6.28 -4.90 12.49
N LEU A 24 -7.38 -4.80 13.24
CA LEU A 24 -7.67 -5.70 14.36
C LEU A 24 -7.91 -7.15 13.90
N GLU A 25 -8.61 -7.35 12.78
CA GLU A 25 -8.82 -8.68 12.21
C GLU A 25 -7.51 -9.31 11.73
N LEU A 26 -6.61 -8.52 11.12
CA LEU A 26 -5.29 -8.99 10.71
C LEU A 26 -4.41 -9.36 11.92
N ASP A 27 -4.31 -8.49 12.93
CA ASP A 27 -3.54 -8.79 14.15
C ASP A 27 -4.10 -10.01 14.90
N ARG A 28 -5.44 -10.19 14.93
CA ARG A 28 -6.06 -11.38 15.53
C ARG A 28 -5.66 -12.65 14.79
N SER A 29 -5.58 -12.58 13.46
CA SER A 29 -5.34 -13.75 12.61
C SER A 29 -3.85 -14.09 12.50
N SER A 30 -2.96 -13.10 12.58
CA SER A 30 -1.50 -13.31 12.48
C SER A 30 -0.71 -12.22 13.19
N LYS A 31 0.18 -12.62 14.11
CA LYS A 31 1.11 -11.73 14.81
C LYS A 31 2.33 -11.33 13.98
N LYS A 32 2.39 -11.72 12.71
CA LYS A 32 3.51 -11.38 11.82
C LYS A 32 3.42 -9.93 11.33
N PHE A 33 2.25 -9.31 11.33
CA PHE A 33 2.06 -7.98 10.77
C PHE A 33 2.53 -6.89 11.71
N HIS A 34 3.40 -6.01 11.21
CA HIS A 34 3.85 -4.80 11.89
C HIS A 34 3.35 -3.60 11.11
N PHE A 35 2.56 -2.74 11.75
CA PHE A 35 1.89 -1.65 11.05
C PHE A 35 2.55 -0.31 11.32
N TRP A 36 2.80 0.44 10.24
CA TRP A 36 3.23 1.82 10.26
C TRP A 36 2.06 2.70 9.85
N ILE A 37 1.50 3.47 10.78
CA ILE A 37 0.41 4.39 10.47
C ILE A 37 1.00 5.80 10.40
N VAL A 38 0.87 6.45 9.25
CA VAL A 38 1.34 7.81 9.02
C VAL A 38 0.13 8.71 8.78
N ALA A 39 -0.05 9.75 9.61
CA ALA A 39 -1.25 10.57 9.57
C ALA A 39 -1.00 12.05 9.90
N LYS A 40 -1.74 12.96 9.28
CA LYS A 40 -1.82 14.35 9.77
C LYS A 40 -2.68 14.42 11.03
N ARG A 41 -2.22 15.14 12.05
CA ARG A 41 -3.04 15.50 13.22
C ARG A 41 -4.10 16.52 12.80
N SER A 42 -5.35 16.16 12.96
CA SER A 42 -6.48 17.08 12.79
C SER A 42 -7.66 16.64 13.65
N ASP A 43 -8.69 17.47 13.74
CA ASP A 43 -9.91 17.12 14.47
C ASP A 43 -10.60 15.88 13.88
N GLN A 44 -10.51 15.70 12.56
CA GLN A 44 -11.06 14.55 11.87
C GLN A 44 -10.34 13.23 12.21
N THR A 45 -9.02 13.25 12.43
CA THR A 45 -8.23 12.04 12.73
C THR A 45 -8.07 11.77 14.23
N LYS A 46 -8.29 12.78 15.10
CA LYS A 46 -8.03 12.73 16.55
C LYS A 46 -8.54 11.47 17.24
N ARG A 47 -9.81 11.09 17.01
CA ARG A 47 -10.42 9.91 17.64
C ARG A 47 -9.77 8.61 17.18
N PHE A 48 -9.47 8.51 15.89
CA PHE A 48 -8.78 7.35 15.33
C PHE A 48 -7.37 7.24 15.91
N LEU A 49 -6.58 8.32 15.87
CA LEU A 49 -5.21 8.34 16.40
C LEU A 49 -5.15 7.97 17.88
N SER A 50 -6.10 8.46 18.69
CA SER A 50 -6.21 8.08 20.11
C SER A 50 -6.53 6.60 20.31
N THR A 51 -7.29 6.00 19.39
CA THR A 51 -7.66 4.57 19.45
C THR A 51 -6.49 3.70 19.02
N ILE A 52 -5.92 3.96 17.85
CA ILE A 52 -4.83 3.15 17.30
C ILE A 52 -3.51 3.33 18.04
N GLY A 53 -3.25 4.51 18.63
CA GLY A 53 -2.04 4.78 19.40
C GLY A 53 -1.95 3.98 20.71
N LYS A 54 -3.03 3.33 21.14
CA LYS A 54 -3.03 2.40 22.29
C LYS A 54 -2.57 0.99 21.91
N LEU A 55 -2.52 0.67 20.62
CA LEU A 55 -2.17 -0.66 20.12
C LEU A 55 -0.66 -0.78 20.00
N ARG A 56 -0.02 -1.57 20.88
CA ARG A 56 1.45 -1.67 20.98
C ARG A 56 2.14 -2.24 19.74
N TRP A 57 1.41 -2.95 18.89
CA TRP A 57 1.90 -3.52 17.63
C TRP A 57 1.78 -2.55 16.45
N ILE A 58 1.33 -1.32 16.70
CA ILE A 58 1.26 -0.24 15.72
C ILE A 58 2.33 0.81 16.02
N GLN A 59 3.14 1.14 15.02
CA GLN A 59 3.99 2.33 15.02
C GLN A 59 3.20 3.51 14.45
N LEU A 60 2.78 4.41 15.34
CA LEU A 60 2.02 5.60 14.96
C LEU A 60 2.94 6.80 14.80
N ILE A 61 3.00 7.34 13.59
CA ILE A 61 3.77 8.53 13.23
C ILE A 61 2.80 9.62 12.77
N THR A 62 2.97 10.83 13.28
CA THR A 62 2.01 11.92 13.01
C THR A 62 2.70 13.23 12.66
N GLY A 63 2.28 13.85 11.56
CA GLY A 63 2.70 15.21 11.18
C GLY A 63 1.67 16.27 11.60
N ARG A 64 2.09 17.54 11.64
CA ARG A 64 1.24 18.71 11.92
C ARG A 64 0.73 19.38 10.64
N SER A 65 1.43 19.19 9.53
CA SER A 65 1.06 19.69 8.20
C SER A 65 1.06 18.56 7.17
N ASP A 66 0.52 18.82 5.98
CA ASP A 66 0.56 17.86 4.87
C ASP A 66 2.00 17.59 4.43
N ASN A 67 2.83 18.63 4.28
CA ASN A 67 4.25 18.49 3.92
C ASN A 67 5.05 17.67 4.94
N GLU A 68 4.81 17.91 6.24
CA GLU A 68 5.46 17.12 7.29
C GLU A 68 5.00 15.65 7.24
N THR A 69 3.71 15.41 6.99
CA THR A 69 3.16 14.06 6.90
C THR A 69 3.76 13.30 5.70
N VAL A 70 3.94 13.98 4.56
CA VAL A 70 4.62 13.44 3.38
C VAL A 70 6.08 13.10 3.71
N GLY A 71 6.83 14.02 4.31
CA GLY A 71 8.23 13.76 4.69
C GLY A 71 8.38 12.58 5.67
N LEU A 72 7.44 12.42 6.61
CA LEU A 72 7.39 11.28 7.53
C LEU A 72 7.07 9.97 6.80
N TYR A 73 6.13 9.99 5.86
CA TYR A 73 5.80 8.84 5.01
C TYR A 73 7.02 8.37 4.20
N GLU A 74 7.71 9.30 3.56
CA GLU A 74 8.94 9.02 2.81
C GLU A 74 10.07 8.48 3.69
N LYS A 75 10.19 9.01 4.92
CA LYS A 75 11.17 8.52 5.89
C LYS A 75 10.90 7.05 6.24
N VAL A 76 9.64 6.67 6.47
CA VAL A 76 9.28 5.27 6.76
C VAL A 76 9.72 4.35 5.63
N TYR A 77 9.45 4.71 4.38
CA TYR A 77 9.86 3.91 3.22
C TYR A 77 11.37 3.83 3.02
N ARG A 78 12.12 4.89 3.36
CA ARG A 78 13.58 4.90 3.28
C ARG A 78 14.23 4.05 4.36
N GLU A 79 13.67 4.04 5.56
CA GLU A 79 14.27 3.36 6.72
C GLU A 79 13.77 1.93 6.90
N ASN A 80 12.71 1.52 6.19
CA ASN A 80 12.07 0.22 6.38
C ASN A 80 11.72 -0.43 5.03
N LEU A 81 11.92 -1.76 4.96
CA LEU A 81 11.33 -2.56 3.88
C LEU A 81 9.82 -2.67 4.12
N ILE A 82 9.03 -1.98 3.30
CA ILE A 82 7.57 -2.00 3.36
C ILE A 82 7.04 -3.00 2.33
N HIS A 83 6.40 -4.06 2.83
CA HIS A 83 5.91 -5.14 1.98
C HIS A 83 4.57 -4.81 1.32
N ALA A 84 3.72 -4.10 2.05
CA ALA A 84 2.39 -3.72 1.58
C ALA A 84 1.99 -2.32 2.07
N GLU A 85 1.16 -1.66 1.28
CA GLU A 85 0.53 -0.39 1.60
C GLU A 85 -0.98 -0.53 1.53
N VAL A 86 -1.68 -0.17 2.60
CA VAL A 86 -3.15 -0.11 2.62
C VAL A 86 -3.55 1.32 2.35
N THR A 87 -4.14 1.57 1.18
CA THR A 87 -4.43 2.92 0.71
C THR A 87 -5.73 2.98 -0.09
N LYS A 88 -6.19 4.18 -0.42
CA LYS A 88 -7.25 4.35 -1.43
C LYS A 88 -6.62 4.35 -2.81
N PRO A 89 -7.37 3.99 -3.86
CA PRO A 89 -6.87 4.07 -5.23
C PRO A 89 -6.85 5.52 -5.74
N SER A 90 -6.20 6.43 -5.00
CA SER A 90 -5.96 7.82 -5.42
C SER A 90 -4.79 7.88 -6.41
N GLU A 91 -4.16 9.04 -6.59
CA GLU A 91 -2.92 9.20 -7.37
C GLU A 91 -1.81 8.22 -6.94
N GLN A 92 -1.82 7.77 -5.69
CA GLN A 92 -0.88 6.77 -5.17
C GLN A 92 -1.05 5.39 -5.79
N ALA A 93 -2.17 5.14 -6.48
CA ALA A 93 -2.44 3.87 -7.16
C ALA A 93 -1.41 3.54 -8.25
N PHE A 94 -0.78 4.57 -8.82
CA PHE A 94 0.22 4.42 -9.87
C PHE A 94 1.56 3.83 -9.39
N LYS A 95 1.78 3.72 -8.08
CA LYS A 95 2.87 2.93 -7.50
C LYS A 95 2.86 1.47 -7.92
N ALA A 96 1.72 0.97 -8.42
CA ALA A 96 1.62 -0.36 -9.00
C ALA A 96 2.59 -0.57 -10.18
N LEU A 97 3.07 0.50 -10.82
CA LEU A 97 4.05 0.46 -11.90
C LEU A 97 5.50 0.33 -11.39
N ILE A 98 5.74 0.64 -10.11
CA ILE A 98 7.08 0.63 -9.51
C ILE A 98 7.49 -0.81 -9.21
N PRO A 99 8.63 -1.29 -9.72
CA PRO A 99 9.14 -2.63 -9.43
C PRO A 99 9.33 -2.91 -7.93
N PRO A 100 9.19 -4.16 -7.46
CA PRO A 100 9.36 -4.49 -6.03
C PRO A 100 10.77 -4.20 -5.50
N THR A 101 11.75 -4.11 -6.41
CA THR A 101 13.15 -3.81 -6.14
C THR A 101 13.40 -2.34 -5.75
N MET A 102 12.43 -1.46 -5.97
CA MET A 102 12.57 -0.01 -5.76
C MET A 102 11.80 0.46 -4.52
N ILE A 103 12.24 1.58 -3.94
CA ILE A 103 11.50 2.24 -2.86
C ILE A 103 10.10 2.65 -3.37
N GLY A 104 9.07 2.36 -2.58
CA GLY A 104 7.67 2.54 -3.00
C GLY A 104 7.11 1.33 -3.76
N GLY A 105 7.96 0.35 -4.07
CA GLY A 105 7.62 -0.93 -4.69
C GLY A 105 6.86 -1.91 -3.79
N SER A 106 5.96 -1.43 -2.91
CA SER A 106 5.13 -2.27 -2.05
C SER A 106 3.91 -2.81 -2.79
N VAL A 107 3.30 -3.88 -2.28
CA VAL A 107 2.00 -4.34 -2.77
C VAL A 107 0.92 -3.37 -2.30
N LEU A 108 0.09 -2.89 -3.22
CA LEU A 108 -0.97 -1.95 -2.92
C LEU A 108 -2.24 -2.72 -2.58
N LEU A 109 -2.71 -2.54 -1.35
CA LEU A 109 -3.96 -3.09 -0.85
C LEU A 109 -5.01 -1.96 -0.88
N PHE A 110 -5.76 -1.89 -1.96
CA PHE A 110 -6.70 -0.80 -2.19
C PHE A 110 -7.98 -1.00 -1.40
N THR A 111 -8.36 0.02 -0.65
CA THR A 111 -9.71 0.16 -0.10
C THR A 111 -10.69 0.63 -1.18
N GLU A 112 -11.98 0.61 -0.88
CA GLU A 112 -13.03 0.96 -1.84
C GLU A 112 -12.84 2.35 -2.46
N PRO A 113 -12.98 2.50 -3.79
CA PRO A 113 -13.00 3.80 -4.44
C PRO A 113 -14.31 4.54 -4.13
N ILE A 114 -14.18 5.72 -3.52
CA ILE A 114 -15.27 6.60 -3.14
C ILE A 114 -15.55 7.60 -4.28
N GLY A 115 -14.50 8.20 -4.83
CA GLY A 115 -14.57 9.26 -5.83
C GLY A 115 -14.54 8.76 -7.28
N ARG A 116 -14.94 9.62 -8.23
CA ARG A 116 -14.83 9.33 -9.66
C ARG A 116 -13.38 9.03 -10.08
N GLN A 117 -12.45 9.89 -9.67
CA GLN A 117 -11.02 9.72 -9.94
C GLN A 117 -10.50 8.37 -9.42
N GLU A 118 -10.91 7.98 -8.20
CA GLU A 118 -10.51 6.70 -7.60
C GLU A 118 -11.05 5.50 -8.40
N LYS A 119 -12.27 5.60 -8.94
CA LYS A 119 -12.85 4.59 -9.83
C LYS A 119 -12.09 4.52 -11.16
N ASP A 120 -11.76 5.67 -11.75
CA ASP A 120 -11.01 5.75 -13.01
C ASP A 120 -9.61 5.12 -12.86
N ASN A 121 -8.95 5.32 -11.72
CA ASN A 121 -7.68 4.68 -11.40
C ASN A 121 -7.80 3.15 -11.30
N ILE A 122 -8.85 2.64 -10.66
CA ILE A 122 -9.11 1.20 -10.61
C ILE A 122 -9.32 0.64 -12.02
N VAL A 123 -10.11 1.31 -12.87
CA VAL A 123 -10.31 0.89 -14.27
C VAL A 123 -8.99 0.85 -15.04
N PHE A 124 -8.15 1.87 -14.86
CA PHE A 124 -6.81 1.89 -15.45
C PHE A 124 -5.98 0.68 -15.01
N LEU A 125 -5.86 0.44 -13.71
CA LEU A 125 -5.05 -0.67 -13.20
C LEU A 125 -5.56 -2.03 -13.68
N LYS A 126 -6.89 -2.23 -13.72
CA LYS A 126 -7.50 -3.45 -14.27
C LYS A 126 -7.15 -3.65 -15.75
N ARG A 127 -7.32 -2.60 -16.57
CA ARG A 127 -7.03 -2.64 -18.01
C ARG A 127 -5.59 -3.06 -18.29
N HIS A 128 -4.66 -2.69 -17.41
CA HIS A 128 -3.24 -2.99 -17.55
C HIS A 128 -2.78 -4.19 -16.72
N LYS A 129 -3.70 -5.03 -16.21
CA LYS A 129 -3.41 -6.22 -15.40
C LYS A 129 -2.58 -5.95 -14.13
N LEU A 130 -2.63 -4.72 -13.62
CA LEU A 130 -1.92 -4.29 -12.42
C LEU A 130 -2.73 -4.50 -11.14
N LEU A 131 -4.03 -4.80 -11.26
CA LEU A 131 -4.96 -5.03 -10.15
C LEU A 131 -5.63 -6.40 -10.27
N VAL A 132 -5.72 -7.12 -9.16
CA VAL A 132 -6.57 -8.31 -9.01
C VAL A 132 -7.67 -8.09 -7.98
N GLU A 133 -8.76 -8.84 -8.15
CA GLU A 133 -9.92 -8.87 -7.26
C GLU A 133 -10.03 -10.24 -6.58
N ASP A 134 -10.65 -10.27 -5.40
CA ASP A 134 -10.63 -11.37 -4.42
C ASP A 134 -10.87 -12.78 -5.01
N GLU A 135 -11.76 -12.89 -5.98
CA GLU A 135 -12.17 -14.18 -6.57
C GLU A 135 -11.10 -14.83 -7.46
N ASP A 136 -10.14 -14.04 -7.98
CA ASP A 136 -9.16 -14.50 -8.97
C ASP A 136 -7.72 -14.57 -8.45
N ILE A 137 -7.49 -14.22 -7.17
CA ILE A 137 -6.17 -14.01 -6.60
C ILE A 137 -5.26 -15.23 -6.81
N LYS A 138 -5.75 -16.44 -6.51
CA LYS A 138 -4.92 -17.65 -6.62
C LYS A 138 -4.56 -18.03 -8.05
N GLU A 139 -5.48 -17.82 -8.99
CA GLU A 139 -5.31 -18.25 -10.38
C GLU A 139 -4.47 -17.24 -11.18
N LYS A 140 -4.70 -15.94 -10.98
CA LYS A 140 -4.03 -14.86 -11.70
C LYS A 140 -2.66 -14.48 -11.12
N MET A 141 -2.34 -14.89 -9.89
CA MET A 141 -1.03 -14.64 -9.28
C MET A 141 0.02 -15.72 -9.59
N THR A 142 -0.37 -16.85 -10.18
CA THR A 142 0.53 -17.97 -10.52
C THR A 142 0.99 -18.00 -11.97
N GLY A 143 0.39 -17.18 -12.85
CA GLY A 143 0.66 -17.16 -14.28
C GLY A 143 1.19 -15.81 -14.79
N GLU A 144 2.32 -15.86 -15.50
CA GLU A 144 2.94 -14.80 -16.32
C GLU A 144 3.93 -13.81 -15.64
N SER A 145 4.80 -13.25 -16.49
CA SER A 145 5.97 -12.39 -16.19
C SER A 145 5.63 -11.01 -15.62
N HIS A 146 4.33 -10.68 -15.47
CA HIS A 146 3.84 -9.40 -14.95
C HIS A 146 2.86 -9.67 -13.82
N TYR A 147 3.41 -9.73 -12.62
CA TYR A 147 2.63 -9.89 -11.40
C TYR A 147 1.80 -8.63 -11.15
N PRO A 148 0.48 -8.75 -10.90
CA PRO A 148 -0.32 -7.61 -10.46
C PRO A 148 0.32 -7.02 -9.20
N ARG A 149 0.19 -5.72 -8.99
CA ARG A 149 0.78 -5.02 -7.83
C ARG A 149 -0.25 -4.38 -6.92
N GLY A 150 -1.51 -4.41 -7.34
CA GLY A 150 -2.67 -4.01 -6.58
C GLY A 150 -3.58 -5.20 -6.28
N VAL A 151 -4.17 -5.18 -5.08
CA VAL A 151 -5.28 -6.03 -4.69
C VAL A 151 -6.41 -5.11 -4.23
N LEU A 152 -7.61 -5.25 -4.79
CA LEU A 152 -8.78 -4.55 -4.29
C LEU A 152 -9.35 -5.32 -3.09
N LEU A 153 -9.35 -4.69 -1.92
CA LEU A 153 -9.84 -5.29 -0.68
C LEU A 153 -11.38 -5.32 -0.64
N PRO A 154 -11.98 -6.43 -0.17
CA PRO A 154 -13.39 -6.51 0.16
C PRO A 154 -13.86 -5.42 1.14
N LEU A 155 -15.13 -5.01 1.01
CA LEU A 155 -15.75 -4.02 1.91
C LEU A 155 -15.89 -4.51 3.36
N ASP A 156 -16.02 -5.83 3.53
CA ASP A 156 -16.05 -6.44 4.85
C ASP A 156 -14.61 -6.60 5.39
N PRO A 157 -14.26 -5.98 6.53
CA PRO A 157 -12.90 -6.03 7.07
C PRO A 157 -12.38 -7.45 7.37
N LYS A 158 -13.26 -8.38 7.72
CA LYS A 158 -12.88 -9.76 8.02
C LYS A 158 -12.57 -10.55 6.75
N ASN A 159 -13.35 -10.35 5.69
CA ASN A 159 -13.04 -10.87 4.36
C ASN A 159 -11.75 -10.26 3.82
N ALA A 160 -11.54 -8.95 3.98
CA ALA A 160 -10.30 -8.29 3.57
C ALA A 160 -9.06 -8.83 4.31
N ALA A 161 -9.16 -9.06 5.62
CA ALA A 161 -8.07 -9.68 6.38
C ALA A 161 -7.76 -11.10 5.85
N ARG A 162 -8.79 -11.89 5.53
CA ARG A 162 -8.62 -13.23 4.94
C ARG A 162 -7.98 -13.20 3.56
N CYS A 163 -8.40 -12.26 2.72
CA CYS A 163 -7.82 -12.01 1.40
C CYS A 163 -6.31 -11.74 1.54
N VAL A 164 -5.91 -10.79 2.39
CA VAL A 164 -4.49 -10.49 2.65
C VAL A 164 -3.72 -11.69 3.18
N LEU A 165 -4.27 -12.45 4.13
CA LEU A 165 -3.62 -13.67 4.63
C LEU A 165 -3.40 -14.70 3.53
N THR A 166 -4.39 -14.88 2.65
CA THR A 166 -4.30 -15.79 1.51
C THR A 166 -3.17 -15.40 0.59
N CYS A 167 -3.08 -14.11 0.22
CA CYS A 167 -2.00 -13.65 -0.63
C CYS A 167 -0.62 -13.83 0.04
N MET A 168 -0.54 -13.59 1.36
CA MET A 168 0.71 -13.63 2.13
C MET A 168 1.24 -15.06 2.37
N ASP A 169 0.34 -16.04 2.42
CA ASP A 169 0.71 -17.46 2.55
C ASP A 169 1.18 -18.04 1.19
N ASP A 170 0.69 -17.50 0.07
CA ASP A 170 1.15 -17.85 -1.26
C ASP A 170 2.59 -17.39 -1.54
N GLU A 171 3.29 -18.12 -2.43
CA GLU A 171 4.64 -17.75 -2.89
C GLU A 171 4.71 -16.35 -3.51
N TYR A 172 3.58 -15.79 -3.90
CA TYR A 172 3.45 -14.50 -4.55
C TYR A 172 3.98 -13.35 -3.69
N PHE A 173 3.52 -13.20 -2.44
CA PHE A 173 4.06 -12.17 -1.56
C PHE A 173 5.52 -12.46 -1.22
N LYS A 174 5.91 -13.73 -1.02
CA LYS A 174 7.31 -14.09 -0.81
C LYS A 174 8.20 -13.68 -2.00
N LYS A 175 7.79 -13.87 -3.25
CA LYS A 175 8.56 -13.47 -4.44
C LYS A 175 8.69 -11.95 -4.59
N MET A 176 7.70 -11.18 -4.14
CA MET A 176 7.75 -9.71 -4.17
C MET A 176 8.46 -9.10 -2.95
N THR A 177 8.58 -9.85 -1.85
CA THR A 177 9.15 -9.39 -0.58
C THR A 177 10.48 -10.06 -0.21
N ALA A 178 10.93 -11.04 -1.01
CA ALA A 178 12.15 -11.79 -0.75
C ALA A 178 13.38 -10.89 -0.95
N ASP A 179 14.06 -10.63 0.16
CA ASP A 179 15.46 -10.18 0.27
C ASP A 179 15.87 -9.05 -0.71
N PHE A 180 14.99 -8.06 -0.90
CA PHE A 180 15.38 -6.81 -1.54
C PHE A 180 16.01 -5.88 -0.50
N SER A 181 17.34 -5.92 -0.41
CA SER A 181 18.10 -4.77 0.06
C SER A 181 18.07 -3.71 -1.05
N TYR A 182 17.48 -2.55 -0.77
CA TYR A 182 17.51 -1.45 -1.73
C TYR A 182 18.97 -1.14 -2.09
N SER A 183 19.29 -1.14 -3.39
CA SER A 183 20.61 -0.69 -3.83
C SER A 183 20.75 0.82 -3.57
N PRO A 184 21.98 1.36 -3.41
CA PRO A 184 22.19 2.81 -3.32
C PRO A 184 21.52 3.57 -4.49
N GLU A 185 21.51 2.99 -5.69
CA GLU A 185 20.84 3.53 -6.87
C GLU A 185 19.31 3.53 -6.70
N SER A 186 18.74 2.48 -6.11
CA SER A 186 17.30 2.38 -5.81
C SER A 186 16.87 3.40 -4.75
N MET A 187 17.77 3.73 -3.83
CA MET A 187 17.58 4.80 -2.84
C MET A 187 17.64 6.20 -3.46
N MET A 188 18.35 6.35 -4.59
CA MET A 188 18.43 7.59 -5.36
C MET A 188 17.31 7.71 -6.43
N SER A 189 16.87 6.60 -7.02
CA SER A 189 15.79 6.53 -8.00
C SER A 189 14.44 6.47 -7.29
N SER A 190 14.02 7.58 -6.71
CA SER A 190 12.75 7.63 -6.01
C SER A 190 11.69 8.33 -6.85
N GLU A 191 10.47 7.80 -6.78
CA GLU A 191 9.21 8.54 -7.02
C GLU A 191 9.16 9.83 -6.16
N ILE A 192 9.94 9.85 -5.08
CA ILE A 192 10.14 10.91 -4.09
C ILE A 192 11.14 11.98 -4.56
N SER A 193 11.91 11.70 -5.62
CA SER A 193 12.84 12.67 -6.19
C SER A 193 12.10 13.61 -7.15
N GLU A 194 12.71 14.74 -7.47
CA GLU A 194 12.21 15.68 -8.50
C GLU A 194 11.99 15.02 -9.87
N ARG A 195 12.50 13.81 -10.09
CA ARG A 195 12.35 13.00 -11.31
C ARG A 195 11.22 11.96 -11.25
N GLY A 196 10.48 11.84 -10.15
CA GLY A 196 9.46 10.82 -9.97
C GLY A 196 8.40 10.80 -11.08
N THR A 197 7.93 11.97 -11.49
CA THR A 197 7.00 12.13 -12.63
C THR A 197 7.62 11.66 -13.95
N TRP A 198 8.90 11.96 -14.19
CA TRP A 198 9.59 11.54 -15.42
C TRP A 198 9.76 10.02 -15.47
N LEU A 199 10.19 9.40 -14.36
CA LEU A 199 10.30 7.94 -14.21
C LEU A 199 8.96 7.24 -14.41
N PHE A 200 7.87 7.82 -13.89
CA PHE A 200 6.52 7.32 -14.10
C PHE A 200 6.15 7.28 -15.59
N TRP A 201 6.39 8.37 -16.33
CA TRP A 201 6.08 8.42 -17.77
C TRP A 201 7.00 7.53 -18.60
N GLU A 202 8.28 7.42 -18.24
CA GLU A 202 9.22 6.48 -18.86
C GLU A 202 8.75 5.04 -18.67
N GLN A 203 8.31 4.67 -17.46
CA GLN A 203 7.80 3.34 -17.16
C GLN A 203 6.55 3.01 -17.99
N LEU A 204 5.63 3.97 -18.15
CA LEU A 204 4.47 3.77 -19.03
C LEU A 204 4.87 3.52 -20.49
N ARG A 205 5.89 4.22 -21.00
CA ARG A 205 6.42 3.97 -22.36
C ARG A 205 7.08 2.61 -22.47
N LEU A 206 7.92 2.22 -21.50
CA LEU A 206 8.60 0.93 -21.47
C LEU A 206 7.61 -0.24 -21.44
N LEU A 207 6.47 -0.06 -20.79
CA LEU A 207 5.38 -1.04 -20.74
C LEU A 207 4.44 -0.98 -21.95
N GLY A 208 4.68 -0.10 -22.93
CA GLY A 208 3.82 0.08 -24.10
C GLY A 208 2.40 0.55 -23.76
N MET A 209 2.25 1.25 -22.63
CA MET A 209 0.97 1.74 -22.12
C MET A 209 0.60 3.13 -22.64
N ILE A 210 1.58 3.84 -23.21
CA ILE A 210 1.46 5.12 -23.93
C ILE A 210 2.49 5.19 -25.05
#